data_AF-A0A178LXC0-F1
#
_entry.id   AF-A0A178LXC0-F1
#
_cell.length_a   1.000
_cell.length_b   1.000
_cell.length_c   1.000
_cell.angle_alpha   90.00
_cell.angle_beta   90.00
_cell.angle_gamma   90.00
#
_symmetry.space_group_name_H-M   'P 1'
#
loop_
_entity.id
_entity.type
_entity.pdbx_description
1 polymer ?
#
loop_
_entity_poly.entity_id
_entity_poly.type
_entity_poly.pdbx_seq_one_letter_code
_entity_poly.pdbx_strand_id
1 'polypeptide(L)'
;MTVFIAIALAAAVCALHLRIRRHAGWATSAAGRAYILSGYSLTALAAYWLTSGSASWVWALGCTLSLAAAVSFAAGRGALKRVTAAHARLAADMETIEPATGTLRF
;
A
#
# COMPACT_ATOMS: atom_id res chain seq x y z
N MET A 1 -10.47 17.18 21.24
CA MET A 1 -10.46 17.42 19.77
C MET A 1 -9.49 16.49 19.05
N THR A 2 -8.24 16.34 19.50
CA THR A 2 -7.21 15.49 18.85
C THR A 2 -7.52 13.99 18.84
N VAL A 3 -8.26 13.49 19.84
CA VAL A 3 -8.74 12.09 19.86
C VAL A 3 -9.65 11.79 18.67
N PHE A 4 -10.53 12.71 18.27
CA PHE A 4 -11.37 12.52 17.08
C PHE A 4 -10.54 12.45 15.80
N ILE A 5 -9.46 13.24 15.71
CA ILE A 5 -8.53 13.20 14.59
C ILE A 5 -7.82 11.83 14.54
N ALA A 6 -7.35 11.33 15.68
CA ALA A 6 -6.72 10.01 15.76
C ALA A 6 -7.68 8.88 15.36
N ILE A 7 -8.94 8.93 15.80
CA ILE A 7 -9.98 7.96 15.42
C ILE A 7 -10.26 8.03 13.91
N ALA A 8 -10.43 9.24 13.37
CA ALA A 8 -10.66 9.44 11.94
C ALA A 8 -9.48 8.91 11.10
N LEU A 9 -8.25 9.15 11.55
CA LEU A 9 -7.04 8.63 10.92
C LEU A 9 -7.02 7.09 10.92
N ALA A 10 -7.31 6.46 12.05
CA ALA A 10 -7.38 5.00 12.17
C ALA A 10 -8.47 4.41 11.26
N ALA A 11 -9.67 5.01 11.26
CA ALA A 11 -10.78 4.58 10.41
C ALA A 11 -10.44 4.70 8.91
N ALA A 12 -9.82 5.82 8.50
CA ALA A 12 -9.38 6.03 7.13
C ALA A 12 -8.34 4.98 6.70
N VAL A 13 -7.39 4.65 7.58
CA VAL A 13 -6.37 3.64 7.31
C VAL A 13 -6.97 2.22 7.23
N CYS A 14 -7.94 1.89 8.07
CA CYS A 14 -8.69 0.63 7.96
C CYS A 14 -9.46 0.54 6.64
N ALA A 15 -10.18 1.60 6.25
CA ALA A 15 -10.89 1.65 4.98
C ALA A 15 -9.93 1.51 3.78
N LEU A 16 -8.78 2.20 3.85
CA LEU A 16 -7.74 2.13 2.83
C LEU A 16 -7.12 0.73 2.76
N HIS A 17 -6.85 0.10 3.90
CA HIS A 17 -6.36 -1.29 3.97
C HIS A 17 -7.31 -2.23 3.23
N LEU A 18 -8.61 -2.19 3.58
CA LEU A 18 -9.61 -3.05 2.96
C LEU A 18 -9.68 -2.83 1.45
N ARG A 19 -9.59 -1.58 1.00
CA ARG A 19 -9.55 -1.26 -0.43
C ARG A 19 -8.29 -1.79 -1.12
N ILE A 20 -7.11 -1.69 -0.48
CA ILE A 20 -5.86 -2.13 -1.09
C ILE A 20 -5.72 -3.66 -1.07
N ARG A 21 -6.21 -4.33 -0.03
CA ARG A 21 -6.20 -5.81 0.06
C ARG A 21 -6.97 -6.48 -1.08
N ARG A 22 -7.96 -5.80 -1.65
CA ARG A 22 -8.73 -6.25 -2.82
C ARG A 22 -7.98 -6.10 -4.15
N HIS A 23 -6.80 -5.49 -4.16
CA HIS A 23 -6.03 -5.30 -5.39
C HIS A 23 -5.37 -6.61 -5.85
N ALA A 24 -5.48 -6.97 -7.13
CA ALA A 24 -4.96 -8.23 -7.68
C ALA A 24 -3.46 -8.45 -7.40
N GLY A 25 -2.67 -7.38 -7.41
CA GLY A 25 -1.24 -7.42 -7.07
C GLY A 25 -0.89 -7.70 -5.59
N TRP A 26 -1.87 -7.81 -4.70
CA TRP A 26 -1.63 -7.93 -3.25
C TRP A 26 -0.83 -9.19 -2.88
N ALA A 27 -1.18 -10.33 -3.47
CA ALA A 27 -0.49 -11.59 -3.21
C ALA A 27 0.92 -11.61 -3.83
N THR A 28 1.11 -10.92 -4.96
CA THR A 28 2.33 -11.01 -5.77
C THR A 28 3.38 -9.94 -5.44
N SER A 29 2.99 -8.78 -4.89
CA SER A 29 3.93 -7.69 -4.60
C SER A 29 4.37 -7.66 -3.13
N ALA A 30 5.54 -8.22 -2.83
CA ALA A 30 6.16 -8.12 -1.49
C ALA A 30 6.47 -6.66 -1.10
N ALA A 31 7.01 -5.88 -2.03
CA ALA A 31 7.29 -4.45 -1.82
C ALA A 31 6.02 -3.65 -1.52
N GLY A 32 4.92 -3.93 -2.24
CA GLY A 32 3.62 -3.31 -1.97
C GLY A 32 3.14 -3.56 -0.54
N ARG A 33 3.26 -4.79 -0.04
CA ARG A 33 2.92 -5.13 1.34
C ARG A 33 3.84 -4.47 2.36
N ALA A 34 5.15 -4.40 2.09
CA ALA A 34 6.11 -3.77 2.98
C ALA A 34 5.81 -2.27 3.21
N TYR A 35 5.54 -1.52 2.14
CA TYR A 35 5.14 -0.11 2.23
C TYR A 35 3.82 0.11 2.96
N ILE A 36 2.87 -0.83 2.83
CA ILE A 36 1.58 -0.73 3.49
C ILE A 36 1.73 -1.06 4.99
N LEU A 37 2.59 -2.02 5.33
CA LEU A 37 2.91 -2.35 6.71
C LEU A 37 3.61 -1.18 7.42
N SER A 38 4.58 -0.54 6.78
CA SER A 38 5.24 0.66 7.34
C SER A 38 4.25 1.82 7.51
N GLY A 39 3.28 1.96 6.60
CA GLY A 39 2.18 2.90 6.73
C GLY A 39 1.37 2.74 8.02
N TYR A 40 1.10 1.51 8.47
CA TYR A 40 0.42 1.27 9.76
C TYR A 40 1.24 1.76 10.95
N SER A 41 2.52 1.43 10.99
CA SER A 41 3.41 1.85 12.08
C SER A 41 3.51 3.37 12.16
N LEU A 42 3.65 4.05 11.01
CA LEU A 42 3.68 5.51 10.93
C LEU A 42 2.35 6.14 11.37
N THR A 43 1.22 5.53 11.02
CA THR A 43 -0.11 5.98 11.45
C THR A 43 -0.27 5.86 12.97
N ALA A 44 0.15 4.74 13.56
CA ALA A 44 0.08 4.52 15.00
C ALA A 44 0.95 5.53 15.76
N LEU A 45 2.18 5.79 15.27
CA LEU A 45 3.05 6.82 15.83
C LEU A 45 2.44 8.21 15.68
N ALA A 46 1.85 8.53 14.53
CA ALA A 46 1.16 9.80 14.32
C ALA A 46 0.01 10.00 15.32
N ALA A 47 -0.83 8.98 15.52
CA ALA A 47 -1.93 9.03 16.48
C ALA A 47 -1.42 9.20 17.92
N TYR A 48 -0.32 8.52 18.29
CA TYR A 48 0.33 8.71 19.58
C TYR A 48 0.76 10.16 19.78
N TRP A 49 1.54 10.73 18.84
CA TRP A 49 2.00 12.11 18.97
C TRP A 49 0.84 13.12 18.96
N LEU A 50 -0.20 12.92 18.15
CA LEU A 50 -1.37 13.81 18.18
C LEU A 50 -2.13 13.79 19.51
N THR A 51 -1.96 12.75 20.33
CA THR A 51 -2.67 12.59 21.60
C THR A 51 -1.79 12.78 22.84
N SER A 52 -0.46 12.81 22.70
CA SER A 52 0.47 12.70 23.82
C SER A 52 0.80 14.02 24.54
N GLY A 53 0.53 15.19 23.96
CA GLY A 53 0.91 16.45 24.60
C GLY A 53 0.32 17.72 23.98
N SER A 54 0.43 18.83 24.72
CA SER A 54 -0.08 20.15 24.34
C SER A 54 0.95 21.04 23.64
N ALA A 55 2.22 20.61 23.57
CA ALA A 55 3.27 21.37 22.91
C ALA A 55 3.08 21.40 21.38
N SER A 56 3.36 22.54 20.75
CA SER A 56 3.15 22.73 19.30
C SER A 56 3.99 21.78 18.44
N TRP A 57 5.23 21.48 18.85
CA TRP A 57 6.11 20.57 18.11
C TRP A 57 5.59 19.12 18.08
N VAL A 58 4.86 18.70 19.11
CA VAL A 58 4.21 17.37 19.19
C VAL A 58 3.16 17.22 18.09
N TRP A 59 2.39 18.28 17.85
CA TRP A 59 1.41 18.32 16.77
C TRP A 59 2.09 18.27 15.39
N ALA A 60 3.16 19.05 15.19
CA ALA A 60 3.93 19.05 13.93
C ALA A 60 4.51 17.66 13.59
N LEU A 61 5.02 16.94 14.59
CA LEU A 61 5.48 15.55 14.41
C LEU A 61 4.33 14.61 14.03
N GLY A 62 3.18 14.71 14.71
CA GLY A 62 2.00 13.92 14.38
C GLY A 62 1.52 14.12 12.94
N CYS A 63 1.49 15.38 12.46
CA CYS A 63 1.15 15.70 11.08
C CYS A 63 2.19 15.15 10.09
N THR A 64 3.48 15.29 10.39
CA THR A 64 4.57 14.81 9.52
C THR A 64 4.52 13.29 9.37
N LEU A 65 4.30 12.58 10.46
CA LEU A 65 4.15 11.12 10.46
C LEU A 65 2.89 10.67 9.72
N SER A 66 1.79 11.42 9.82
CA SER A 66 0.57 11.18 9.06
C SER A 66 0.80 11.31 7.55
N LEU A 67 1.56 12.33 7.13
CA LEU A 67 1.93 12.52 5.73
C LEU A 67 2.85 11.38 5.24
N ALA A 68 3.84 11.00 6.04
CA ALA A 68 4.72 9.88 5.73
C ALA A 68 3.95 8.55 5.58
N ALA A 69 2.93 8.33 6.42
CA ALA A 69 2.03 7.19 6.29
C ALA A 69 1.27 7.23 4.96
N ALA A 70 0.69 8.37 4.59
CA ALA A 70 -0.01 8.55 3.31
C ALA A 70 0.90 8.27 2.11
N VAL A 71 2.14 8.77 2.13
CA VAL A 71 3.16 8.49 1.10
C VAL A 71 3.47 7.00 1.03
N SER A 72 3.60 6.33 2.17
CA SER A 72 3.85 4.89 2.24
C SER A 72 2.71 4.09 1.60
N PHE A 73 1.45 4.42 1.90
CA PHE A 73 0.30 3.80 1.24
C PHE A 73 0.26 4.07 -0.27
N ALA A 74 0.57 5.29 -0.71
CA ALA A 74 0.63 5.64 -2.13
C ALA A 74 1.73 4.87 -2.86
N ALA A 75 2.92 4.78 -2.28
CA ALA A 75 4.04 4.00 -2.80
C ALA A 75 3.71 2.51 -2.87
N GLY A 76 3.07 1.96 -1.84
CA GLY A 76 2.58 0.58 -1.81
C GLY A 76 1.57 0.30 -2.92
N ARG A 77 0.59 1.17 -3.12
CA ARG A 77 -0.37 1.08 -4.23
C ARG A 77 0.31 1.18 -5.60
N GLY A 78 1.32 2.04 -5.74
CA GLY A 78 2.15 2.13 -6.95
C GLY A 78 2.89 0.82 -7.24
N ALA A 79 3.48 0.19 -6.22
CA ALA A 79 4.15 -1.10 -6.36
C ALA A 79 3.19 -2.22 -6.78
N LEU A 80 1.98 -2.25 -6.21
CA LEU A 80 0.94 -3.21 -6.59
C LEU A 80 0.51 -3.07 -8.06
N LYS A 81 0.37 -1.83 -8.54
CA LYS A 81 0.08 -1.54 -9.96
C LYS A 81 1.21 -1.96 -10.89
N ARG A 82 2.47 -1.71 -10.53
CA ARG A 82 3.62 -2.10 -11.35
C ARG A 82 3.69 -3.62 -11.55
N VAL A 83 3.49 -4.40 -10.48
CA VAL A 83 3.52 -5.87 -10.57
C VAL A 83 2.38 -6.39 -11.44
N THR A 84 1.16 -5.86 -11.28
CA THR A 84 0.02 -6.24 -12.13
C THR A 84 0.23 -5.87 -13.60
N ALA A 85 0.78 -4.69 -13.89
CA ALA A 85 1.12 -4.29 -15.24
C ALA A 85 2.22 -5.17 -15.86
N ALA A 86 3.22 -5.59 -15.08
CA ALA A 86 4.25 -6.51 -15.54
C ALA A 86 3.67 -7.89 -15.89
N HIS A 87 2.80 -8.44 -15.04
CA HIS A 87 2.14 -9.72 -15.33
C HIS A 87 1.25 -9.65 -16.57
N ALA A 88 0.52 -8.55 -16.77
CA ALA A 88 -0.32 -8.37 -17.95
C ALA A 88 0.53 -8.31 -19.24
N ARG A 89 1.70 -7.66 -19.21
CA ARG A 89 2.64 -7.63 -20.34
C ARG A 89 3.18 -9.02 -20.66
N LEU A 90 3.65 -9.74 -19.64
CA LEU A 90 4.16 -11.10 -19.82
C LEU A 90 3.09 -12.06 -20.37
N ALA A 91 1.84 -11.94 -19.90
CA ALA A 91 0.74 -12.74 -20.44
C ALA A 91 0.47 -12.43 -21.92
N ALA A 92 0.45 -11.15 -22.31
CA ALA A 92 0.30 -10.75 -23.70
C ALA A 92 1.45 -11.25 -24.58
N ASP A 93 2.70 -11.18 -24.09
CA ASP A 93 3.86 -11.70 -24.81
C ASP A 93 3.74 -13.22 -25.01
N MET A 94 3.26 -13.97 -24.00
CA MET A 94 3.03 -15.42 -24.12
C MET A 94 1.94 -15.79 -25.12
N GLU A 95 0.90 -14.96 -25.29
CA GLU A 95 -0.14 -15.17 -26.29
C GLU A 95 0.38 -15.03 -27.73
N THR A 96 1.50 -14.35 -27.94
CA THR A 96 2.15 -14.21 -29.26
C THR A 96 3.05 -15.39 -29.64
N ILE A 97 3.31 -16.31 -28.70
CA ILE A 97 4.09 -17.51 -28.98
C ILE A 97 3.20 -18.48 -29.76
N GLU A 98 3.55 -18.71 -31.04
CA GLU A 98 2.82 -19.64 -31.88
C GLU A 98 2.78 -21.03 -31.21
N PRO A 99 1.59 -21.66 -31.09
CA PRO A 99 1.48 -22.96 -30.44
C PRO A 99 2.39 -23.95 -31.16
N ALA A 100 3.26 -24.64 -30.42
CA ALA A 100 4.08 -25.72 -30.95
C ALA A 100 3.17 -26.89 -31.37
N THR A 101 2.59 -26.76 -32.56
CA THR A 101 1.75 -27.75 -33.24
C THR A 101 2.59 -28.79 -33.99
N GLY A 102 3.92 -28.74 -33.81
CA GLY A 102 4.84 -29.75 -34.29
C GLY A 102 4.42 -31.12 -33.78
N THR A 103 3.94 -31.95 -34.70
CA THR A 103 3.51 -33.32 -34.44
C THR A 103 4.68 -34.07 -33.81
N LEU A 104 4.56 -34.47 -32.54
CA LEU A 104 5.53 -35.35 -31.88
C LEU A 104 5.53 -36.68 -32.63
N ARG A 105 6.46 -36.84 -33.59
CA ARG A 105 6.76 -38.13 -34.21
C ARG A 105 7.62 -38.92 -33.22
N PHE A 106 6.99 -39.86 -32.52
CA PHE A 106 7.67 -40.97 -31.85
C PHE A 106 7.98 -42.06 -32.87
#